data_AF-A0A9P2XLV4-F1
#
_entry.id   AF-A0A9P2XLV4-F1
#
_cell.length_a   1.000
_cell.length_b   1.000
_cell.length_c   1.000
_cell.angle_alpha   90.00
_cell.angle_beta   90.00
_cell.angle_gamma   90.00
#
_symmetry.space_group_name_H-M   'P 1'
#
loop_
_entity.id
_entity.type
_entity.pdbx_description
1 polymer ?
#
loop_
_entity_poly.entity_id
_entity_poly.type
_entity_poly.pdbx_seq_one_letter_code
_entity_poly.pdbx_strand_id
1 'polypeptide(L)'
;MSLLLETLLHKLTEKDVWHGKVFIRELFSPSEHLLNFIELTGMRKFFLIRKLISQVANLDENDPAVLPCILSVMTPCMMLIIAGPNAQAPEPLKNIAQMPLHDLVEHFKKFLLAGLKAISQSNLKN
;
A
#
# COMPACT_ATOMS: atom_id res chain seq x y z
N MET A 1 4.35 10.90 1.39
CA MET A 1 3.12 10.19 0.97
C MET A 1 2.96 10.13 -0.54
N SER A 2 2.90 11.26 -1.26
CA SER A 2 2.80 11.27 -2.74
C SER A 2 3.82 10.37 -3.43
N LEU A 3 5.11 10.51 -3.10
CA LEU A 3 6.17 9.68 -3.66
C LEU A 3 5.96 8.17 -3.43
N LEU A 4 5.45 7.77 -2.26
CA LEU A 4 5.14 6.36 -1.98
C LEU A 4 4.04 5.86 -2.92
N LEU A 5 2.95 6.62 -3.04
CA LEU A 5 1.81 6.28 -3.89
C LEU A 5 2.19 6.28 -5.38
N GLU A 6 2.96 7.28 -5.82
CA GLU A 6 3.52 7.32 -7.17
C GLU A 6 4.38 6.09 -7.45
N THR A 7 5.30 5.74 -6.53
CA THR A 7 6.17 4.56 -6.68
C THR A 7 5.35 3.27 -6.77
N LEU A 8 4.30 3.12 -5.96
CA LEU A 8 3.45 1.93 -5.96
C LEU A 8 2.56 1.87 -7.21
N LEU A 9 1.89 2.97 -7.56
CA LEU A 9 0.95 3.01 -8.68
C LEU A 9 1.67 3.05 -10.04
N HIS A 10 2.92 3.51 -10.10
CA HIS A 10 3.75 3.37 -11.30
C HIS A 10 3.93 1.90 -11.72
N LYS A 11 3.85 0.94 -10.77
CA LYS A 11 3.83 -0.50 -11.08
C LYS A 11 2.69 -0.91 -12.01
N LEU A 12 1.60 -0.15 -12.08
CA LEU A 12 0.51 -0.41 -13.03
C LEU A 12 0.92 -0.19 -14.49
N THR A 13 1.94 0.64 -14.72
CA THR A 13 2.46 0.98 -16.05
C THR A 13 3.64 0.11 -16.48
N GLU A 14 4.22 -0.64 -15.55
CA GLU A 14 5.37 -1.52 -15.82
C GLU A 14 4.93 -2.81 -16.51
N LYS A 15 5.70 -3.25 -17.51
CA LYS A 15 5.41 -4.49 -18.27
C LYS A 15 5.71 -5.75 -17.48
N ASP A 16 6.70 -5.72 -16.58
CA ASP A 16 7.10 -6.87 -15.78
C ASP A 16 7.05 -6.54 -14.28
N VAL A 17 5.95 -6.94 -13.66
CA VAL A 17 5.70 -6.80 -12.21
C VAL A 17 5.50 -8.16 -11.54
N TRP A 18 6.00 -9.23 -12.17
CA TRP A 18 5.77 -10.61 -11.71
C TRP A 18 6.20 -10.81 -10.26
N HIS A 19 7.42 -10.41 -9.91
CA HIS A 19 7.94 -10.54 -8.55
C HIS A 19 7.11 -9.78 -7.51
N GLY A 20 6.60 -8.59 -7.87
CA GLY A 20 5.71 -7.82 -7.00
C GLY A 20 4.36 -8.53 -6.79
N LYS A 21 3.79 -9.10 -7.86
CA LYS A 21 2.54 -9.88 -7.78
C LYS A 21 2.70 -11.14 -6.93
N VAL A 22 3.82 -11.86 -7.06
CA VAL A 22 4.12 -13.04 -6.22
C VAL A 22 4.23 -12.63 -4.75
N PHE A 23 5.00 -11.57 -4.45
CA PHE A 23 5.12 -11.08 -3.08
C PHE A 23 3.78 -10.68 -2.46
N ILE A 24 2.93 -9.96 -3.20
CA ILE A 24 1.60 -9.56 -2.71
C ILE A 24 0.72 -10.80 -2.47
N ARG A 25 0.77 -11.82 -3.33
CA ARG A 25 0.01 -13.07 -3.13
C ARG A 25 0.47 -13.80 -1.87
N GLU A 26 1.77 -13.94 -1.68
CA GLU A 26 2.34 -14.53 -0.47
C GLU A 26 1.93 -13.72 0.77
N LEU A 27 1.89 -12.39 0.71
CA LEU A 27 1.44 -11.57 1.85
C LEU A 27 0.01 -11.89 2.31
N PHE A 28 -0.90 -12.21 1.39
CA PHE A 28 -2.31 -12.53 1.70
C PHE A 28 -2.60 -14.04 1.82
N SER A 29 -1.67 -14.88 1.39
CA SER A 29 -1.75 -16.35 1.46
C SER A 29 -0.33 -16.92 1.60
N PRO A 30 0.27 -16.82 2.80
CA PRO A 30 1.70 -17.07 2.98
C PRO A 30 2.07 -18.54 2.83
N SER A 31 3.19 -18.79 2.15
CA SER A 31 3.91 -20.07 2.20
C SER A 31 5.13 -19.99 3.13
N GLU A 32 5.73 -21.14 3.41
CA GLU A 32 7.00 -21.26 4.15
C GLU A 32 8.14 -20.39 3.57
N HIS A 33 8.10 -20.08 2.27
CA HIS A 33 9.13 -19.28 1.62
C HIS A 33 9.06 -17.78 1.97
N LEU A 34 7.88 -17.27 2.33
CA LEU A 34 7.70 -15.87 2.68
C LEU A 34 8.39 -15.52 4.00
N LEU A 35 8.31 -16.41 4.99
CA LEU A 35 8.89 -16.19 6.32
C LEU A 35 10.40 -15.94 6.22
N ASN A 36 11.10 -16.78 5.46
CA ASN A 36 12.54 -16.62 5.18
C ASN A 36 12.86 -15.31 4.44
N PHE A 37 12.01 -14.88 3.50
CA PHE A 37 12.20 -13.63 2.76
C PHE A 37 12.00 -12.39 3.65
N ILE A 38 11.01 -12.43 4.55
CA ILE A 38 10.74 -11.32 5.48
C ILE A 38 11.96 -11.09 6.37
N GLU A 39 12.50 -12.16 6.97
CA GLU A 39 13.67 -12.08 7.86
C GLU A 39 14.91 -11.49 7.18
N LEU A 40 15.14 -11.80 5.90
CA LEU A 40 16.36 -11.42 5.19
C LEU A 40 16.28 -10.09 4.43
N THR A 41 15.10 -9.72 3.89
CA THR A 41 14.96 -8.60 2.94
C THR A 41 13.76 -7.69 3.23
N GLY A 42 12.64 -8.24 3.70
CA GLY A 42 11.38 -7.51 3.88
C GLY A 42 11.43 -6.44 4.97
N MET A 43 12.16 -6.69 6.05
CA MET A 43 12.17 -5.85 7.25
C MET A 43 12.59 -4.39 6.98
N ARG A 44 13.59 -4.16 6.12
CA ARG A 44 14.08 -2.79 5.85
C ARG A 44 13.02 -1.91 5.18
N LYS A 45 12.31 -2.45 4.18
CA LYS A 45 11.25 -1.72 3.47
C LYS A 45 10.06 -1.45 4.39
N PHE A 46 9.73 -2.43 5.22
CA PHE A 46 8.68 -2.29 6.23
C PHE A 46 8.98 -1.15 7.21
N PHE A 47 10.20 -1.06 7.75
CA PHE A 47 10.58 0.02 8.66
C PHE A 47 10.46 1.42 8.03
N LEU A 48 10.81 1.58 6.76
CA LEU A 48 10.65 2.86 6.06
C LEU A 48 9.17 3.25 5.89
N ILE A 49 8.32 2.29 5.53
CA ILE A 49 6.88 2.52 5.40
C ILE A 49 6.29 2.84 6.77
N ARG A 50 6.62 2.07 7.80
CA ARG A 50 6.17 2.29 9.18
C ARG A 50 6.50 3.69 9.66
N LYS A 51 7.77 4.11 9.55
CA LYS A 51 8.22 5.46 9.89
C LYS A 51 7.44 6.54 9.14
N LEU A 52 7.27 6.39 7.83
CA LEU A 52 6.52 7.36 7.02
C LEU A 52 5.06 7.48 7.46
N ILE A 53 4.39 6.34 7.70
CA ILE A 53 2.99 6.33 8.12
C ILE A 53 2.82 6.93 9.51
N SER A 54 3.67 6.56 10.47
CA SER A 54 3.67 7.14 11.82
C SER A 54 3.86 8.66 11.80
N GLN A 55 4.79 9.17 10.97
CA GLN A 55 5.00 10.61 10.81
C GLN A 55 3.77 11.32 10.23
N VAL A 56 3.13 10.74 9.21
CA VAL A 56 1.94 11.35 8.57
C VAL A 56 0.71 11.27 9.46
N ALA A 57 0.55 10.19 10.22
CA ALA A 57 -0.53 10.00 11.18
C ALA A 57 -0.27 10.70 12.53
N ASN A 58 0.93 11.25 12.73
CA ASN A 58 1.38 11.82 14.00
C ASN A 58 1.16 10.86 15.19
N LEU A 59 1.67 9.63 15.03
CA LEU A 59 1.63 8.55 16.02
C LEU A 59 3.05 8.13 16.39
N ASP A 60 3.23 7.56 17.59
CA ASP A 60 4.47 6.83 17.91
C ASP A 60 4.67 5.68 16.92
N GLU A 61 5.91 5.34 16.58
CA GLU A 61 6.17 4.23 15.65
C GLU A 61 5.63 2.89 16.18
N ASN A 62 5.54 2.71 17.50
CA ASN A 62 5.01 1.52 18.18
C ASN A 62 3.54 1.64 18.60
N ASP A 63 2.87 2.72 18.22
CA ASP A 63 1.43 2.84 18.44
C ASP A 63 0.67 1.72 17.70
N PRO A 64 -0.26 1.01 18.36
CA PRO A 64 -0.99 -0.10 17.76
C PRO A 64 -1.83 0.31 16.53
N ALA A 65 -2.19 1.58 16.38
CA ALA A 65 -2.92 2.09 15.21
C ALA A 65 -2.05 2.22 13.94
N VAL A 66 -0.72 2.15 14.07
CA VAL A 66 0.20 2.27 12.92
C VAL A 66 0.06 1.11 11.94
N LEU A 67 -0.03 -0.14 12.42
CA LEU A 67 -0.13 -1.31 11.55
C LEU A 67 -1.43 -1.29 10.70
N PRO A 68 -2.62 -1.02 11.27
CA PRO A 68 -3.84 -0.79 10.49
C PRO A 68 -3.72 0.35 9.48
N CYS A 69 -3.03 1.44 9.83
CA CYS A 69 -2.79 2.56 8.92
C CYS A 69 -1.92 2.15 7.72
N ILE A 70 -0.84 1.40 7.95
CA ILE A 70 0.00 0.84 6.89
C ILE A 70 -0.85 -0.04 5.96
N LEU A 71 -1.61 -0.98 6.53
CA LEU A 71 -2.45 -1.88 5.73
C LEU A 71 -3.45 -1.09 4.87
N SER A 72 -4.11 -0.09 5.45
CA SER A 72 -5.10 0.75 4.75
C SER A 72 -4.50 1.55 3.60
N VAL A 73 -3.25 2.02 3.74
CA VAL A 73 -2.53 2.75 2.68
C VAL A 73 -2.06 1.81 1.56
N MET A 74 -1.52 0.65 1.94
CA MET A 74 -0.87 -0.25 0.99
C MET A 74 -1.87 -1.09 0.18
N THR A 75 -2.93 -1.57 0.82
CA THR A 75 -3.87 -2.54 0.23
C THR A 75 -4.54 -2.07 -1.06
N PRO A 76 -5.04 -0.82 -1.17
CA PRO A 76 -5.63 -0.33 -2.42
C PRO A 76 -4.66 -0.41 -3.61
N CYS A 77 -3.39 -0.06 -3.40
CA CYS A 77 -2.36 -0.14 -4.44
C CYS A 77 -2.04 -1.60 -4.77
N MET A 78 -1.88 -2.46 -3.76
CA MET A 78 -1.61 -3.89 -3.95
C MET A 78 -2.72 -4.61 -4.71
N MET A 79 -3.99 -4.28 -4.40
CA MET A 79 -5.15 -4.81 -5.11
C MET A 79 -5.09 -4.47 -6.60
N LEU A 80 -4.80 -3.21 -6.93
CA LEU A 80 -4.68 -2.78 -8.33
C LEU A 80 -3.48 -3.42 -9.04
N ILE A 81 -2.35 -3.62 -8.36
CA ILE A 81 -1.17 -4.30 -8.93
C ILE A 81 -1.48 -5.76 -9.25
N ILE A 82 -2.21 -6.46 -8.37
CA ILE A 82 -2.65 -7.85 -8.60
C ILE A 82 -3.66 -7.92 -9.73
N ALA A 83 -4.69 -7.06 -9.69
CA ALA A 83 -5.73 -7.02 -10.72
C ALA A 83 -5.12 -6.69 -12.09
N GLY A 84 -4.26 -5.68 -12.15
CA GLY A 84 -3.65 -5.14 -13.37
C GLY A 84 -4.69 -4.84 -14.47
N PRO A 85 -4.24 -4.55 -15.69
CA PRO A 85 -5.09 -4.60 -16.87
C PRO A 85 -5.36 -6.05 -17.34
N ASN A 86 -5.34 -7.04 -16.43
CA ASN A 86 -5.49 -8.45 -16.81
C ASN A 86 -6.91 -8.68 -17.34
N ALA A 87 -7.03 -9.45 -18.42
CA ALA A 87 -8.31 -9.80 -19.04
C ALA A 87 -9.32 -10.45 -18.07
N GLN A 88 -8.85 -11.05 -16.98
CA GLN A 88 -9.66 -11.77 -15.99
C GLN A 88 -10.12 -10.89 -14.81
N ALA A 89 -9.63 -9.65 -14.68
CA ALA A 89 -10.06 -8.77 -13.59
C ALA A 89 -11.53 -8.32 -13.78
N PRO A 90 -12.30 -8.15 -12.69
CA PRO A 90 -13.61 -7.50 -12.74
C PRO A 90 -13.54 -6.11 -13.38
N GLU A 91 -14.57 -5.73 -14.12
CA GLU A 91 -14.61 -4.49 -14.89
C GLU A 91 -14.39 -3.21 -14.06
N PRO A 92 -14.94 -3.06 -12.83
CA PRO A 92 -14.63 -1.91 -11.98
C PRO A 92 -13.13 -1.76 -11.68
N LEU A 93 -12.42 -2.88 -11.47
CA LEU A 93 -10.98 -2.86 -11.18
C LEU A 93 -10.16 -2.49 -12.42
N LYS A 94 -10.57 -2.97 -13.59
CA LYS A 94 -9.96 -2.58 -14.87
C LYS A 94 -10.11 -1.09 -15.12
N ASN A 95 -11.31 -0.55 -14.92
CA ASN A 95 -11.59 0.87 -15.11
C ASN A 95 -10.70 1.75 -14.23
N ILE A 96 -10.54 1.39 -12.95
CA ILE A 96 -9.66 2.12 -12.03
C ILE A 96 -8.19 1.98 -12.43
N ALA A 97 -7.74 0.77 -12.79
CA ALA A 97 -6.35 0.52 -13.18
C ALA A 97 -5.94 1.20 -14.49
N GLN A 98 -6.91 1.57 -15.33
CA GLN A 98 -6.70 2.29 -16.60
C GLN A 98 -6.84 3.82 -16.46
N MET A 99 -7.21 4.34 -15.29
CA MET A 99 -7.24 5.78 -15.05
C MET A 99 -5.85 6.40 -15.25
N PRO A 100 -5.78 7.70 -15.63
CA PRO A 100 -4.51 8.41 -15.65
C PRO A 100 -3.80 8.30 -14.29
N LEU A 101 -2.53 7.91 -14.31
CA LEU A 101 -1.74 7.67 -13.10
C LEU A 101 -1.77 8.87 -12.15
N HIS A 102 -1.68 10.08 -12.70
CA HIS A 102 -1.74 11.33 -11.93
C HIS A 102 -3.06 11.48 -11.15
N ASP A 103 -4.19 11.25 -11.81
CA ASP A 103 -5.52 11.39 -11.19
C ASP A 103 -5.72 10.35 -10.08
N LEU A 104 -5.23 9.14 -10.31
CA LEU A 104 -5.30 8.06 -9.33
C LEU A 104 -4.43 8.34 -8.10
N VAL A 105 -3.20 8.82 -8.30
CA VAL A 105 -2.29 9.25 -7.22
C VAL A 105 -2.93 10.35 -6.39
N GLU A 106 -3.44 11.41 -7.02
CA GLU A 106 -4.04 12.54 -6.29
C GLU A 106 -5.31 12.13 -5.53
N HIS A 107 -6.14 11.27 -6.12
CA HIS A 107 -7.31 10.73 -5.42
C HIS A 107 -6.90 9.92 -4.18
N PHE A 108 -5.99 8.96 -4.33
CA PHE A 108 -5.56 8.07 -3.25
C PHE A 108 -4.88 8.86 -2.14
N LYS A 109 -4.01 9.80 -2.50
CA LYS A 109 -3.36 10.71 -1.56
C LYS A 109 -4.39 11.48 -0.74
N LYS A 110 -5.39 12.10 -1.39
CA LYS A 110 -6.43 12.85 -0.68
C LYS A 110 -7.22 11.98 0.29
N PHE A 111 -7.67 10.80 -0.17
CA PHE A 111 -8.46 9.87 0.65
C PHE A 111 -7.66 9.34 1.85
N LEU A 112 -6.44 8.88 1.61
CA LEU A 112 -5.58 8.30 2.65
C LEU A 112 -5.13 9.34 3.67
N LEU A 113 -4.74 10.54 3.24
CA LEU A 113 -4.37 11.61 4.18
C LEU A 113 -5.53 12.04 5.07
N ALA A 114 -6.76 12.10 4.53
CA ALA A 114 -7.94 12.39 5.33
C ALA A 114 -8.18 11.30 6.39
N GLY A 115 -8.04 10.02 6.01
CA GLY A 115 -8.14 8.90 6.95
C GLY A 115 -7.08 8.94 8.05
N LEU A 116 -5.81 9.12 7.70
CA LEU A 116 -4.71 9.21 8.67
C LEU A 116 -4.88 10.38 9.64
N LYS A 117 -5.37 11.53 9.14
CA LYS A 117 -5.70 12.69 9.98
C LYS A 117 -6.81 12.38 10.98
N ALA A 118 -7.84 11.65 10.57
CA ALA A 118 -8.93 11.27 11.46
C ALA A 118 -8.43 10.36 12.60
N ILE A 119 -7.57 9.38 12.29
CA ILE A 119 -6.96 8.49 13.29
C ILE A 119 -6.06 9.27 14.26
N SER A 120 -5.27 10.22 13.76
CA SER A 120 -4.47 11.11 14.60
C SER A 120 -5.32 11.84 15.63
N GLN A 121 -6.45 12.40 15.19
CA GLN A 121 -7.36 13.17 16.03
C GLN A 121 -8.12 12.33 17.06
N SER A 122 -8.40 11.06 16.76
CA SER A 122 -9.02 10.15 17.73
C SER A 122 -8.03 9.71 18.80
N ASN A 123 -6.75 9.51 18.46
CA ASN A 123 -5.73 9.10 19.42
C ASN A 123 -5.37 10.22 20.41
N LEU A 124 -5.43 11.49 20.01
CA LEU A 124 -5.24 12.64 20.92
C LEU A 124 -6.35 12.79 21.98
N LYS A 125 -7.47 12.07 21.84
CA LYS A 125 -8.61 12.13 22.78
C LYS A 125 -8.60 11.02 23.82
N ASN A 126 -7.66 10.07 23.71
CA ASN A 126 -7.42 9.00 24.68
C ASN A 126 -6.18 9.32 25.52
#